data_AF-A0A2E5RIE7-F1
#
_entry.id   AF-A0A2E5RIE7-F1
#
_cell.length_a   1.000
_cell.length_b   1.000
_cell.length_c   1.000
_cell.angle_alpha   90.00
_cell.angle_beta   90.00
_cell.angle_gamma   90.00
#
_symmetry.space_group_name_H-M   'P 1'
#
loop_
_entity.id
_entity.type
_entity.pdbx_description
1 polymer ?
#
loop_
_entity_poly.entity_id
_entity_poly.type
_entity_poly.pdbx_seq_one_letter_code
_entity_poly.pdbx_strand_id
1 'polypeptide(L)'
;MSEPQLDLRETAGVRLDVKTLVGIIAMILSIAGVYFSLQGQIAQLQLDVIRLQDQQAMNTEFRIKWPRGELGALPDDAVQDINIEYLKESVDDLIDELDEVSKEIEDHIRERE
;
A
#
# COMPACT_ATOMS: atom_id res chain seq x y z
N MET A 1 47.68 -65.93 24.06
CA MET A 1 46.65 -65.38 23.18
C MET A 1 46.60 -63.89 23.47
N SER A 2 47.20 -63.09 22.60
CA SER A 2 47.30 -61.64 22.73
C SER A 2 47.14 -61.11 21.32
N GLU A 3 45.93 -60.65 21.01
CA GLU A 3 45.58 -60.15 19.68
C GLU A 3 46.44 -58.92 19.35
N PRO A 4 46.97 -58.80 18.13
CA PRO A 4 47.68 -57.59 17.73
C PRO A 4 46.66 -56.46 17.63
N GLN A 5 46.89 -55.37 18.37
CA GLN A 5 46.10 -54.15 18.27
C GLN A 5 46.26 -53.59 16.86
N LEU A 6 45.15 -53.48 16.14
CA LEU A 6 45.08 -52.85 14.83
C LEU A 6 45.22 -51.32 15.02
N ASP A 7 46.46 -50.81 14.92
CA ASP A 7 46.75 -49.37 14.91
C ASP A 7 46.30 -48.77 13.57
N LEU A 8 45.04 -48.35 13.49
CA LEU A 8 44.49 -47.64 12.34
C LEU A 8 44.95 -46.18 12.38
N ARG A 9 46.19 -45.94 11.92
CA ARG A 9 46.62 -44.59 11.52
C ARG A 9 46.26 -44.34 10.06
N GLU A 10 45.02 -43.90 9.81
CA GLU A 10 44.72 -43.19 8.58
C GLU A 10 45.18 -41.74 8.71
N THR A 11 46.48 -41.51 8.52
CA THR A 11 46.92 -40.20 8.02
C THR A 11 46.68 -40.21 6.52
N ALA A 12 45.42 -40.16 6.11
CA ALA A 12 45.08 -39.83 4.73
C ALA A 12 45.47 -38.36 4.55
N GLY A 13 46.76 -38.12 4.29
CA GLY A 13 47.28 -36.82 3.91
C GLY A 13 46.65 -36.50 2.57
N VAL A 14 45.48 -35.86 2.60
CA VAL A 14 44.78 -35.46 1.39
C VAL A 14 45.66 -34.41 0.73
N ARG A 15 46.44 -34.84 -0.28
CA ARG A 15 47.23 -33.96 -1.13
C ARG A 15 46.27 -33.27 -2.09
N LEU A 16 45.57 -32.26 -1.59
CA LEU A 16 44.75 -31.39 -2.41
C LEU A 16 45.67 -30.47 -3.21
N ASP A 17 45.50 -30.46 -4.53
CA ASP A 17 46.09 -29.43 -5.37
C ASP A 17 45.44 -28.07 -5.01
N VAL A 18 46.23 -27.00 -5.08
CA VAL A 18 45.79 -25.63 -4.79
C VAL A 18 44.61 -25.25 -5.68
N LYS A 19 44.55 -25.77 -6.91
CA LYS A 19 43.41 -25.57 -7.82
C LYS A 19 42.11 -26.13 -7.27
N THR A 20 42.14 -27.31 -6.65
CA THR A 20 40.97 -27.92 -6.02
C THR A 20 40.53 -27.14 -4.78
N LEU A 21 41.49 -26.67 -3.98
CA LEU A 21 41.20 -25.83 -2.82
C LEU A 21 40.51 -24.51 -3.23
N VAL A 22 41.03 -23.85 -4.26
CA VAL A 22 40.43 -22.62 -4.82
C VAL A 22 39.04 -22.90 -5.38
N GLY A 23 38.85 -24.04 -6.06
CA GLY A 23 37.54 -24.46 -6.57
C GLY A 23 36.51 -24.65 -5.46
N ILE A 24 36.89 -25.28 -4.35
CA ILE A 24 36.01 -25.48 -3.18
C ILE A 24 35.65 -24.13 -2.56
N ILE A 25 36.62 -23.23 -2.40
CA ILE A 25 36.37 -21.89 -1.85
C ILE A 25 35.42 -21.11 -2.77
N ALA A 26 35.66 -21.10 -4.09
CA ALA A 26 34.80 -20.44 -5.05
C ALA A 26 33.37 -21.01 -5.03
N MET A 27 33.22 -22.33 -4.90
CA MET A 27 31.93 -22.99 -4.75
C MET A 27 31.19 -22.50 -3.50
N ILE A 28 31.85 -22.49 -2.34
CA ILE A 28 31.24 -22.05 -1.08
C ILE A 28 30.83 -20.58 -1.16
N LEU A 29 31.68 -19.71 -1.72
CA LEU A 29 31.38 -18.29 -1.91
C LEU A 29 30.19 -18.08 -2.85
N SER A 30 30.07 -18.88 -3.92
CA SER A 30 28.93 -18.79 -4.83
C SER A 30 27.61 -19.15 -4.15
N ILE A 31 27.60 -20.21 -3.35
CA ILE A 31 26.42 -20.64 -2.59
C ILE A 31 26.04 -19.58 -1.54
N ALA A 32 27.03 -19.07 -0.81
CA ALA A 32 26.81 -18.00 0.16
C ALA A 32 26.24 -16.74 -0.50
N GLY A 33 26.75 -16.34 -1.66
CA GLY A 33 26.25 -15.20 -2.43
C GLY A 33 24.78 -15.36 -2.84
N VAL A 34 24.41 -16.54 -3.35
CA VAL A 34 23.01 -16.84 -3.67
C VAL A 34 22.14 -16.82 -2.42
N TYR A 35 22.60 -17.43 -1.32
CA TYR A 35 21.87 -17.45 -0.05
C TYR A 35 21.58 -16.05 0.47
N PHE A 36 22.58 -15.17 0.55
CA PHE A 36 22.39 -13.81 1.04
C PHE A 36 21.50 -12.97 0.12
N SER A 37 21.59 -13.16 -1.20
CA SER A 37 20.70 -12.50 -2.16
C SER A 37 19.25 -12.92 -1.96
N LEU A 38 18.98 -14.22 -1.85
CA LEU A 38 17.64 -14.75 -1.58
C LEU A 38 17.11 -14.28 -0.22
N GLN A 39 17.95 -14.31 0.82
CA GLN A 39 17.57 -13.84 2.14
C GLN A 39 17.17 -12.35 2.12
N GLY A 40 17.89 -11.51 1.37
CA GLY A 40 17.55 -10.11 1.19
C GLY A 40 16.21 -9.92 0.47
N GLN A 41 15.95 -10.68 -0.59
CA GLN A 41 14.68 -10.64 -1.32
C GLN A 41 13.50 -11.10 -0.44
N ILE A 42 13.68 -12.17 0.35
CA ILE A 42 12.66 -12.66 1.28
C ILE A 42 12.33 -11.58 2.33
N ALA A 43 13.34 -10.90 2.88
CA ALA A 43 13.10 -9.84 3.84
C ALA A 43 12.32 -8.66 3.23
N GLN A 44 12.61 -8.28 1.99
CA GLN A 44 11.83 -7.26 1.27
C GLN A 44 10.39 -7.71 1.02
N LEU A 45 10.19 -8.94 0.54
CA LEU A 45 8.85 -9.50 0.33
C LEU A 45 8.02 -9.54 1.62
N GLN A 46 8.64 -9.87 2.75
CA GLN A 46 7.96 -9.85 4.06
C GLN A 46 7.49 -8.44 4.44
N LEU A 47 8.33 -7.42 4.23
CA LEU A 47 7.94 -6.03 4.48
C LEU A 47 6.80 -5.59 3.56
N ASP A 48 6.85 -5.97 2.29
CA ASP A 48 5.81 -5.62 1.32
C ASP A 48 4.48 -6.29 1.66
N VAL A 49 4.50 -7.55 2.11
CA VAL A 49 3.30 -8.25 2.58
C VAL A 49 2.67 -7.53 3.79
N ILE A 50 3.48 -7.09 4.76
CA ILE A 50 2.99 -6.34 5.91
C ILE A 50 2.34 -5.02 5.47
N ARG A 51 2.97 -4.28 4.57
CA ARG A 51 2.40 -3.04 4.02
C ARG A 51 1.09 -3.27 3.28
N LEU A 52 1.00 -4.34 2.49
CA LEU A 52 -0.21 -4.70 1.77
C LEU A 52 -1.35 -5.07 2.72
N GLN A 53 -1.05 -5.78 3.81
CA GLN A 53 -2.04 -6.10 4.85
C GLN A 53 -2.57 -4.83 5.53
N ASP A 54 -1.70 -3.88 5.85
CA ASP A 54 -2.09 -2.60 6.45
C ASP A 54 -2.97 -1.78 5.48
N GLN A 55 -2.57 -1.67 4.22
CA GLN A 55 -3.37 -1.01 3.18
C GLN A 55 -4.74 -1.69 2.98
N GLN A 56 -4.80 -3.02 3.01
CA GLN A 56 -6.05 -3.76 2.92
C GLN A 56 -6.95 -3.51 4.13
N ALA A 57 -6.38 -3.46 5.33
CA ALA A 57 -7.11 -3.14 6.56
C ALA A 57 -7.69 -1.73 6.48
N MET A 58 -6.85 -0.73 6.14
CA MET A 58 -7.29 0.65 5.95
C MET A 58 -8.38 0.78 4.87
N ASN A 59 -8.24 0.08 3.74
CA ASN A 59 -9.26 0.09 2.68
C ASN A 59 -10.58 -0.53 3.14
N THR A 60 -10.50 -1.62 3.92
CA THR A 60 -11.67 -2.27 4.49
C THR A 60 -12.36 -1.34 5.49
N GLU A 61 -11.59 -0.67 6.35
CA GLU A 61 -12.11 0.33 7.27
C GLU A 61 -12.74 1.50 6.54
N PHE A 62 -12.10 2.04 5.49
CA PHE A 62 -12.67 3.09 4.66
C PHE A 62 -14.02 2.65 4.08
N ARG A 63 -14.09 1.49 3.42
CA ARG A 63 -15.33 1.01 2.80
C ARG A 63 -16.47 0.80 3.79
N ILE A 64 -16.18 0.44 5.04
CA ILE A 64 -17.20 0.20 6.07
C ILE A 64 -17.60 1.50 6.76
N LYS A 65 -16.63 2.28 7.21
CA LYS A 65 -16.87 3.44 8.07
C LYS A 65 -17.22 4.70 7.27
N TRP A 66 -16.81 4.79 6.00
CA TRP A 66 -17.12 5.92 5.13
C TRP A 66 -18.62 6.10 4.89
N PRO A 67 -19.38 5.08 4.42
CA PRO A 67 -20.82 5.24 4.25
C PRO A 67 -21.58 5.45 5.57
N ARG A 68 -20.94 5.14 6.71
CA ARG A 68 -21.49 5.31 8.06
C ARG A 68 -21.18 6.68 8.66
N GLY A 69 -20.32 7.49 8.03
CA GLY A 69 -19.87 8.78 8.56
C GLY A 69 -18.96 8.68 9.80
N GLU A 70 -18.47 7.50 10.15
CA GLU A 70 -17.68 7.26 11.37
C GLU A 70 -16.21 7.69 11.26
N LEU A 71 -15.75 8.04 10.04
CA LEU A 71 -14.40 8.55 9.79
C LEU A 71 -14.32 10.08 9.82
N GLY A 72 -15.45 10.77 10.00
CA GLY A 72 -15.54 12.21 9.77
C GLY A 72 -15.44 12.56 8.28
N ALA A 73 -15.52 13.86 7.98
CA ALA A 73 -15.30 14.38 6.64
C ALA A 73 -13.79 14.60 6.42
N LEU A 74 -13.31 14.27 5.21
CA LEU A 74 -11.99 14.70 4.78
C LEU A 74 -11.97 16.24 4.67
N PRO A 75 -10.81 16.90 4.80
CA PRO A 75 -10.73 18.36 4.63
C PRO A 75 -11.30 18.84 3.28
N ASP A 76 -11.06 18.07 2.21
CA ASP A 76 -11.57 18.36 0.87
C ASP A 76 -13.11 18.27 0.83
N ASP A 77 -13.69 17.27 1.49
CA ASP A 77 -15.14 17.12 1.60
C ASP A 77 -15.75 18.27 2.40
N ALA A 78 -15.12 18.72 3.48
CA ALA A 78 -15.59 19.87 4.24
C ALA A 78 -15.59 21.15 3.39
N VAL A 79 -14.56 21.35 2.57
CA VAL A 79 -14.51 22.48 1.62
C VAL A 79 -15.57 22.33 0.54
N GLN A 80 -15.79 21.12 0.03
CA GLN A 80 -16.82 20.83 -0.95
C GLN A 80 -18.21 21.12 -0.39
N ASP A 81 -18.51 20.67 0.83
CA ASP A 81 -19.78 20.91 1.50
C ASP A 81 -20.05 22.42 1.68
N ILE A 82 -19.04 23.19 2.08
CA ILE A 82 -19.13 24.65 2.18
C ILE A 82 -19.44 25.28 0.82
N ASN A 83 -18.73 24.86 -0.23
CA ASN A 83 -18.97 25.38 -1.58
C ASN A 83 -20.36 25.01 -2.11
N ILE A 84 -20.82 23.78 -1.84
CA ILE A 84 -22.18 23.35 -2.18
C ILE A 84 -23.21 24.22 -1.45
N GLU A 85 -22.96 24.56 -0.19
CA GLU A 85 -23.87 25.42 0.57
C GLU A 85 -23.96 26.83 -0.03
N TYR A 86 -22.82 27.45 -0.37
CA TYR A 86 -22.82 28.74 -1.07
C TYR A 86 -23.54 28.69 -2.42
N LEU A 87 -23.38 27.59 -3.17
CA LEU A 87 -24.07 27.40 -4.44
C LEU A 87 -25.58 27.27 -4.26
N LYS A 88 -26.05 26.59 -3.21
CA LYS A 88 -27.49 26.53 -2.89
C LYS A 88 -28.05 27.91 -2.59
N GLU A 89 -27.38 28.67 -1.71
CA GLU A 89 -27.78 30.04 -1.37
C GLU A 89 -27.89 30.91 -2.63
N SER A 90 -26.87 30.85 -3.51
CA SER A 90 -26.88 31.58 -4.78
C SER A 90 -28.01 31.15 -5.73
N VAL A 91 -28.43 29.88 -5.68
CA VAL A 91 -29.55 29.36 -6.47
C VAL A 91 -30.88 29.81 -5.88
N ASP A 92 -31.03 29.80 -4.55
CA ASP A 92 -32.24 30.28 -3.88
C ASP A 92 -32.46 31.77 -4.17
N ASP A 93 -31.40 32.60 -4.09
CA ASP A 93 -31.47 34.02 -4.47
C ASP A 93 -31.95 34.21 -5.91
N LEU A 94 -31.46 33.40 -6.85
CA LEU A 94 -31.87 33.46 -8.25
C LEU A 94 -33.33 33.04 -8.46
N ILE A 95 -33.83 32.08 -7.66
CA ILE A 95 -35.23 31.67 -7.69
C ILE A 95 -36.12 32.82 -7.19
N ASP A 96 -35.72 33.50 -6.12
CA ASP A 96 -36.46 34.64 -5.58
C ASP A 96 -36.55 35.80 -6.59
N GLU A 97 -35.44 36.13 -7.26
CA GLU A 97 -35.43 37.13 -8.34
C GLU A 97 -36.36 36.72 -9.49
N LEU A 98 -36.35 35.44 -9.87
CA LEU A 98 -37.22 34.94 -10.94
C LEU A 98 -38.70 35.03 -10.57
N ASP A 99 -39.05 34.72 -9.32
CA ASP A 99 -40.41 34.82 -8.80
C ASP A 99 -40.90 36.28 -8.75
N GLU A 100 -40.03 37.22 -8.40
CA GLU A 100 -40.34 38.66 -8.45
C GLU A 100 -40.62 39.12 -9.88
N VAL A 101 -39.74 38.78 -10.82
CA VAL A 101 -39.93 39.08 -12.25
C VAL A 101 -41.20 38.44 -12.79
N SER A 102 -41.51 37.20 -12.40
CA SER A 102 -42.74 36.53 -12.83
C SER A 102 -44.00 37.26 -12.35
N LYS A 103 -44.01 37.74 -11.10
CA LYS A 103 -45.14 38.53 -10.57
C LYS A 103 -45.28 39.87 -11.29
N GLU A 104 -44.16 40.54 -11.56
CA GLU A 104 -44.18 41.81 -12.30
C GLU A 104 -44.76 41.63 -13.71
N ILE A 105 -44.42 40.52 -14.39
CA ILE A 105 -44.99 40.15 -15.68
C ILE A 105 -46.50 39.89 -15.57
N GLU A 106 -46.95 39.13 -14.57
CA GLU A 106 -48.37 38.86 -14.34
C GLU A 106 -49.18 40.15 -14.10
N ASP A 107 -48.65 41.06 -13.29
CA ASP A 107 -49.29 42.34 -13.02
C ASP A 107 -49.34 43.23 -14.28
N HIS A 108 -48.27 43.28 -15.07
CA HIS A 108 -48.26 43.98 -16.36
C HIS A 108 -49.25 43.41 -17.37
N ILE A 109 -49.46 42.10 -17.38
CA ILE A 109 -50.48 41.46 -18.24
C ILE A 109 -51.88 41.87 -17.76
N ARG A 110 -52.12 41.87 -16.45
CA ARG A 110 -53.41 42.26 -15.86
C ARG A 110 -53.78 43.73 -16.12
N GLU A 111 -52.81 44.64 -16.14
CA GLU A 111 -53.05 46.06 -16.45
C GLU A 111 -53.36 46.33 -17.94
N ARG A 112 -53.12 45.35 -18.82
CA ARG A 112 -53.29 45.48 -20.28
C ARG A 112 -54.61 44.88 -20.79
N GLU A 113 -55.34 44.14 -19.96
CA GLU A 113 -56.70 43.62 -20.22
C GLU A 113 -57.79 44.56 -19.67
#